data_AF-A8TUH8-F1
#
_entry.id   AF-A8TUH8-F1
#
_cell.length_a   1.000
_cell.length_b   1.000
_cell.length_c   1.000
_cell.angle_alpha   90.00
_cell.angle_beta   90.00
_cell.angle_gamma   90.00
#
_symmetry.space_group_name_H-M   'P 1'
#
loop_
_entity.id
_entity.type
_entity.pdbx_description
1 polymer ?
#
loop_
_entity_poly.entity_id
_entity_poly.type
_entity_poly.pdbx_seq_one_letter_code
_entity_poly.pdbx_strand_id
1 'polypeptide(L)'
;MPDSLRKRSFTILGDAVADVVGKRNLAYVAVVQAGKIEDESKDRWASSMFRQISVSNRKQIKSNAIEKAHVERARANDADRQRQPEVVLADLGKLFGRPQGA
;
A
#
# COMPACT_ATOMS: atom_id res chain seq x y z
N MET A 1 11.18 13.29 -4.35
CA MET A 1 9.72 13.31 -4.10
C MET A 1 9.41 12.15 -3.18
N PRO A 2 8.98 12.38 -1.93
CA PRO A 2 8.58 11.26 -1.07
C PRO A 2 7.43 10.52 -1.77
N ASP A 3 7.48 9.19 -1.81
CA ASP A 3 6.37 8.36 -2.30
C ASP A 3 5.13 8.67 -1.47
N SER A 4 4.31 9.58 -1.97
CA SER A 4 3.10 10.03 -1.29
C SER A 4 2.18 8.83 -1.09
N LEU A 5 1.48 8.79 0.05
CA LEU A 5 0.46 7.77 0.34
C LEU A 5 -0.51 7.61 -0.84
N ARG A 6 -0.86 8.73 -1.49
CA ARG A 6 -1.63 8.79 -2.72
C ARG A 6 -1.03 7.90 -3.81
N LYS A 7 0.22 8.12 -4.20
CA LYS A 7 0.87 7.35 -5.27
C LYS A 7 0.83 5.84 -4.98
N ARG A 8 1.11 5.44 -3.75
CA ARG A 8 1.04 4.02 -3.33
C ARG A 8 -0.37 3.45 -3.42
N SER A 9 -1.37 4.20 -2.91
CA SER A 9 -2.78 3.79 -2.99
C SER A 9 -3.24 3.61 -4.44
N PHE A 10 -2.87 4.53 -5.34
CA PHE A 10 -3.21 4.44 -6.76
C PHE A 10 -2.45 3.32 -7.49
N THR A 11 -1.21 3.01 -7.08
CA THR A 11 -0.49 1.83 -7.59
C THR A 11 -1.20 0.54 -7.20
N ILE A 12 -1.54 0.36 -5.92
CA ILE A 12 -2.28 -0.81 -5.43
C ILE A 12 -3.62 -0.96 -6.15
N LEU A 13 -4.37 0.14 -6.28
CA LEU A 13 -5.64 0.14 -6.99
C LEU A 13 -5.46 -0.19 -8.48
N GLY A 14 -4.44 0.38 -9.13
CA GLY A 14 -4.12 0.12 -10.53
C GLY A 14 -3.79 -1.35 -10.78
N ASP A 15 -2.98 -1.96 -9.92
CA ASP A 15 -2.65 -3.38 -10.01
C ASP A 15 -3.90 -4.25 -9.82
N ALA A 16 -4.75 -3.93 -8.84
CA ALA A 16 -6.00 -4.66 -8.63
C ALA A 16 -6.97 -4.55 -9.82
N VAL A 17 -7.03 -3.39 -10.47
CA VAL A 17 -7.80 -3.20 -11.72
C VAL A 17 -7.20 -4.02 -12.86
N ALA A 18 -5.88 -4.00 -13.01
CA ALA A 18 -5.18 -4.74 -14.06
C ALA A 18 -5.41 -6.26 -13.96
N ASP A 19 -5.46 -6.81 -12.73
CA ASP A 19 -5.70 -8.23 -12.50
C ASP A 19 -7.09 -8.69 -12.97
N VAL A 20 -8.10 -7.81 -12.93
CA VAL A 20 -9.49 -8.17 -13.23
C VAL A 20 -9.90 -7.82 -14.65
N VAL A 21 -9.53 -6.62 -15.13
CA VAL A 21 -9.98 -6.13 -16.45
C VAL A 21 -8.84 -5.88 -17.44
N GLY A 22 -7.59 -6.08 -17.01
CA GLY A 22 -6.39 -5.92 -17.84
C GLY A 22 -5.87 -4.48 -17.95
N LYS A 23 -4.58 -4.38 -18.29
CA LYS A 23 -3.87 -3.08 -18.43
C LYS A 23 -4.32 -2.24 -19.63
N ARG A 24 -5.04 -2.82 -20.59
CA ARG A 24 -5.60 -2.10 -21.75
C ARG A 24 -6.96 -1.46 -21.44
N ASN A 25 -7.56 -1.76 -20.29
CA ASN A 25 -8.85 -1.20 -19.91
C ASN A 25 -8.73 0.30 -19.56
N LEU A 26 -9.70 1.11 -19.99
CA LEU A 26 -9.71 2.56 -19.71
C LEU A 26 -9.75 2.87 -18.22
N ALA A 27 -10.34 2.03 -17.39
CA ALA A 27 -10.33 2.21 -15.94
C ALA A 27 -8.91 2.06 -15.36
N TYR A 28 -8.10 1.13 -15.88
CA TYR A 28 -6.70 1.02 -15.49
C TYR A 28 -5.93 2.28 -15.86
N VAL A 29 -6.08 2.73 -17.12
CA VAL A 29 -5.41 3.94 -17.62
C VAL A 29 -5.81 5.16 -16.79
N ALA A 30 -7.09 5.31 -16.45
CA ALA A 30 -7.58 6.43 -15.67
C ALA A 30 -7.05 6.44 -14.23
N VAL A 31 -7.00 5.28 -13.56
CA VAL A 31 -6.41 5.13 -12.23
C VAL A 31 -4.92 5.47 -12.23
N VAL A 32 -4.17 4.98 -13.23
CA VAL A 32 -2.74 5.29 -13.35
C VAL A 32 -2.49 6.77 -13.57
N GLN A 33 -3.33 7.45 -14.37
CA GLN A 33 -3.20 8.89 -14.60
C GLN A 33 -3.56 9.72 -13.36
N ALA A 34 -4.62 9.32 -12.63
CA ALA A 34 -5.02 9.95 -11.36
C ALA A 34 -3.96 9.79 -10.24
N GLY A 35 -3.16 8.72 -10.30
CA GLY A 35 -2.03 8.52 -9.39
C GLY A 35 -0.78 9.33 -9.73
N LYS A 36 -0.64 9.82 -10.97
CA LYS A 36 0.53 10.60 -11.44
C LYS A 36 0.38 12.09 -11.21
N ILE A 37 -0.84 12.60 -11.37
CA ILE A 37 -1.15 14.04 -11.33
C ILE A 37 -2.23 14.23 -10.28
N GLU A 38 -1.96 15.08 -9.29
CA GLU A 38 -2.94 15.49 -8.29
C GLU A 38 -3.92 16.52 -8.90
N ASP A 39 -4.84 16.02 -9.71
CA ASP A 39 -5.86 16.80 -10.42
C ASP A 39 -7.22 16.15 -10.21
N GLU A 40 -8.16 16.92 -9.68
CA GLU A 40 -9.53 16.48 -9.40
C GLU A 40 -10.24 15.96 -10.67
N SER A 41 -9.91 16.52 -11.83
CA SER A 41 -10.46 16.09 -13.12
C SER A 41 -10.06 14.64 -13.44
N LYS A 42 -8.85 14.23 -13.04
CA LYS A 42 -8.36 12.85 -13.21
C LYS A 42 -9.03 11.90 -12.24
N ASP A 43 -9.28 12.35 -11.00
CA ASP A 43 -10.01 11.56 -10.00
C ASP A 43 -11.48 11.33 -10.42
N ARG A 44 -12.13 12.37 -10.95
CA ARG A 44 -13.48 12.27 -11.52
C ARG A 44 -13.51 11.33 -12.73
N TRP A 45 -12.51 11.43 -13.61
CA TRP A 45 -12.41 10.54 -14.77
C TRP A 45 -12.20 9.08 -14.35
N ALA A 46 -11.28 8.81 -13.43
CA ALA A 46 -11.08 7.46 -12.87
C ALA A 46 -12.36 6.91 -12.25
N SER A 47 -13.07 7.74 -11.46
CA SER A 47 -14.36 7.37 -10.87
C SER A 47 -15.44 7.08 -11.91
N SER A 48 -15.44 7.82 -13.03
CA SER A 48 -16.37 7.58 -14.15
C SER A 48 -16.06 6.26 -14.86
N MET A 49 -14.80 5.99 -15.19
CA MET A 49 -14.39 4.72 -15.83
C MET A 49 -14.64 3.52 -14.91
N PHE A 50 -14.39 3.66 -13.60
CA PHE A 50 -14.66 2.61 -12.64
C PHE A 50 -16.17 2.28 -12.55
N ARG A 51 -17.04 3.29 -12.72
CA ARG A 51 -18.49 3.09 -12.77
C ARG A 51 -18.98 2.30 -13.99
N GLN A 52 -18.21 2.25 -15.06
CA GLN A 52 -18.51 1.45 -16.26
C GLN A 52 -18.17 -0.04 -16.08
N ILE A 53 -17.33 -0.39 -15.09
CA ILE A 53 -17.03 -1.79 -14.77
C ILE A 53 -18.25 -2.47 -14.15
N SER A 54 -18.48 -3.75 -14.48
CA SER A 54 -19.55 -4.55 -13.88
C SER A 54 -19.46 -4.60 -12.36
N VAL A 55 -20.61 -4.75 -11.68
CA VAL A 55 -20.66 -4.81 -10.21
C VAL A 55 -19.80 -5.96 -9.67
N SER A 56 -19.82 -7.11 -10.34
CA SER A 56 -19.01 -8.28 -9.97
C SER A 56 -17.51 -7.95 -10.01
N ASN A 57 -17.03 -7.39 -11.12
CA ASN A 57 -15.63 -7.03 -11.27
C ASN A 57 -15.21 -5.94 -10.29
N ARG A 58 -16.07 -4.94 -10.00
CA ARG A 58 -15.78 -3.93 -8.96
C ARG A 58 -15.61 -4.53 -7.57
N LYS A 59 -16.43 -5.53 -7.20
CA LYS A 59 -16.30 -6.26 -5.92
C LYS A 59 -14.97 -7.01 -5.87
N GLN A 60 -14.60 -7.69 -6.96
CA GLN A 60 -13.32 -8.39 -7.05
C GLN A 60 -12.13 -7.41 -6.93
N ILE A 61 -12.14 -6.30 -7.68
CA ILE A 61 -11.09 -5.28 -7.64
C ILE A 61 -10.93 -4.74 -6.22
N LYS A 62 -12.04 -4.45 -5.53
CA LYS A 62 -12.00 -3.99 -4.13
C LYS A 62 -11.33 -5.02 -3.22
N SER A 63 -11.71 -6.30 -3.35
CA SER A 63 -11.11 -7.39 -2.57
C SER A 63 -9.60 -7.49 -2.81
N ASN A 64 -9.19 -7.52 -4.08
CA ASN A 64 -7.78 -7.59 -4.47
C ASN A 64 -6.99 -6.38 -3.97
N ALA A 65 -7.56 -5.17 -4.03
CA ALA A 65 -6.90 -3.95 -3.56
C ALA A 65 -6.68 -3.98 -2.03
N ILE A 66 -7.66 -4.49 -1.26
CA ILE A 66 -7.53 -4.64 0.19
C ILE A 66 -6.44 -5.66 0.53
N GLU A 67 -6.45 -6.82 -0.11
CA GLU A 67 -5.42 -7.86 0.09
C GLU A 67 -4.02 -7.32 -0.20
N LYS A 68 -3.84 -6.64 -1.34
CA LYS A 68 -2.57 -6.01 -1.70
C LYS A 68 -2.15 -4.92 -0.72
N ALA A 69 -3.08 -4.12 -0.21
CA ALA A 69 -2.78 -3.13 0.83
C ALA A 69 -2.32 -3.79 2.15
N HIS A 70 -2.90 -4.93 2.53
CA HIS A 70 -2.43 -5.70 3.68
C HIS A 70 -1.02 -6.26 3.47
N VAL A 71 -0.74 -6.83 2.30
CA VAL A 71 0.60 -7.32 1.94
C VAL A 71 1.62 -6.17 1.96
N GLU A 72 1.28 -5.02 1.38
CA GLU A 72 2.18 -3.87 1.35
C GLU A 72 2.43 -3.32 2.76
N ARG A 73 1.41 -3.30 3.62
CA ARG A 73 1.55 -2.91 5.03
C ARG A 73 2.45 -3.88 5.80
N ALA A 74 2.30 -5.18 5.58
CA ALA A 74 3.16 -6.19 6.20
C ALA A 74 4.63 -6.00 5.77
N ARG A 75 4.88 -5.78 4.48
CA ARG A 75 6.22 -5.48 3.96
C ARG A 75 6.83 -4.21 4.55
N ALA A 76 6.03 -3.15 4.70
CA ALA A 76 6.49 -1.92 5.32
C ALA A 76 6.89 -2.14 6.79
N ASN A 77 6.09 -2.89 7.54
CA ASN A 77 6.39 -3.25 8.93
C ASN A 77 7.66 -4.11 9.05
N ASP A 78 7.86 -5.06 8.14
CA ASP A 78 9.07 -5.91 8.12
C ASP A 78 10.32 -5.09 7.78
N ALA A 79 10.21 -4.15 6.83
CA ALA A 79 11.29 -3.23 6.50
C ALA A 79 11.64 -2.30 7.67
N ASP A 80 10.65 -1.81 8.41
CA ASP A 80 10.87 -1.01 9.62
C ASP A 80 11.49 -1.85 10.75
N ARG A 81 11.09 -3.12 10.89
CA ARG A 81 11.68 -4.06 11.84
C ARG A 81 13.14 -4.38 11.55
N GLN A 82 13.52 -4.49 10.27
CA GLN A 82 14.91 -4.71 9.85
C GLN A 82 15.77 -3.43 9.96
N ARG A 83 15.15 -2.25 9.88
CA ARG A 83 15.83 -0.94 10.03
C ARG A 83 16.04 -0.54 11.47
N GLN A 84 15.25 -1.07 12.41
CA GLN A 84 15.63 -1.01 13.81
C GLN A 84 16.85 -1.92 13.94
N PRO A 85 18.07 -1.39 14.23
CA PRO A 85 19.14 -2.26 14.68
C PRO A 85 18.53 -3.05 15.83
N GLU A 86 18.72 -4.37 15.85
CA GLU A 86 18.37 -5.20 17.00
C GLU A 86 18.68 -4.36 18.23
N VAL A 87 17.66 -3.81 18.90
CA VAL A 87 17.86 -3.17 20.19
C VAL A 87 18.20 -4.36 21.02
N VAL A 88 19.50 -4.55 21.12
CA VAL A 88 20.17 -5.63 21.80
C VAL A 88 19.52 -5.68 23.17
N LEU A 89 18.57 -6.59 23.33
CA LEU A 89 18.04 -7.01 24.63
C LEU A 89 19.19 -7.45 25.55
N ALA A 90 20.43 -7.57 25.04
CA ALA A 90 21.64 -7.75 25.83
C ALA A 90 22.08 -6.51 26.64
N ASP A 91 21.39 -5.36 26.59
CA ASP A 91 21.72 -4.22 27.47
C ASP A 91 20.72 -3.96 28.61
N LEU A 92 19.61 -4.70 28.70
CA LEU A 92 18.77 -4.66 29.91
C LEU A 92 19.45 -5.37 31.10
N GLY A 93 20.31 -6.36 30.84
CA GLY A 93 21.11 -7.02 31.88
C GLY A 93 22.17 -6.12 32.53
N LYS A 94 22.58 -5.03 31.86
CA LYS A 94 23.52 -4.04 32.41
C LYS A 94 22.82 -2.90 33.15
N LEU A 95 21.59 -2.56 32.77
CA LEU A 95 20.81 -1.50 33.42
C LEU A 95 20.18 -1.94 34.74
N PHE A 96 19.87 -3.23 34.91
CA PHE A 96 19.36 -3.79 36.17
C PHE A 96 20.43 -4.59 36.91
N GLY A 97 21.60 -3.97 37.11
CA GLY A 97 22.78 -4.57 37.74
C GLY A 97 22.44 -5.57 38.84
N ARG A 98 22.89 -6.82 38.66
CA ARG A 98 22.96 -7.80 39.73
C ARG A 98 23.65 -7.15 40.94
N PRO A 99 23.09 -7.22 42.16
CA PRO A 99 23.90 -6.95 43.34
C PRO A 99 25.00 -8.03 43.39
N GLN A 100 26.23 -7.63 43.11
CA GLN A 100 27.40 -8.39 43.56
C GLN A 100 27.61 -8.08 45.05
N GLY A 101 27.33 -9.07 45.89
CA GLY A 101 28.04 -9.35 47.14
C GLY A 101 27.90 -8.35 48.29
N ALA A 102 27.15 -8.76 49.31
CA ALA A 102 27.62 -8.87 50.70
C ALA A 102 26.72 -9.86 51.45
#